data_AF-A0A2E7DS25-F1
#
_entry.id   AF-A0A2E7DS25-F1
#
_cell.length_a   1.000
_cell.length_b   1.000
_cell.length_c   1.000
_cell.angle_alpha   90.00
_cell.angle_beta   90.00
_cell.angle_gamma   90.00
#
_symmetry.space_group_name_H-M   'P 1'
#
loop_
_entity.id
_entity.type
_entity.pdbx_description
1 polymer ?
#
loop_
_entity_poly.entity_id
_entity_poly.type
_entity_poly.pdbx_seq_one_letter_code
_entity_poly.pdbx_strand_id
1 'polypeptide(L)'
;MPKDPVISTTLPSKRQALKVGKMIGCTGAHKKKGGWGLCESEDLLRVLIKKGSKAYREARDGKKEKSACCEGCAETKVNAADKKLIFGTRTEAESAALEMGCSGAHQHGIGKWMPCETMEQFSAIRSSPNKRRIVIETPTMKRQRRIIELPKATQRDWQPLINRGVRGIETLPGGGLVAGKRYYTDERREDYAERGLAMPDGSYPIRDVGDLKNAIQAFGRAKNKPAVKRHIKKRARKLGRLDLIPANWRNS
;
A
#
# COMPACT_ATOMS: atom_id res chain seq x y z
N MET A 1 11.03 24.49 -22.82
CA MET A 1 10.29 23.28 -22.38
C MET A 1 10.45 23.14 -20.88
N PRO A 2 9.36 22.97 -20.11
CA PRO A 2 9.46 22.69 -18.68
C PRO A 2 10.28 21.41 -18.49
N LYS A 3 11.33 21.47 -17.67
CA LYS A 3 12.10 20.28 -17.31
C LYS A 3 11.17 19.38 -16.52
N ASP A 4 11.02 18.12 -16.94
CA ASP A 4 10.24 17.16 -16.18
C ASP A 4 10.76 17.12 -14.73
N PRO A 5 9.90 17.34 -13.72
CA PRO A 5 10.35 17.50 -12.34
C PRO A 5 11.05 16.22 -11.85
N VAL A 6 10.61 15.05 -12.33
CA VAL A 6 11.19 13.75 -12.00
C VAL A 6 12.59 13.57 -12.60
N ILE A 7 12.83 14.03 -13.83
CA ILE A 7 14.12 13.85 -14.53
C ILE A 7 15.19 14.80 -14.00
N SER A 8 14.78 15.98 -13.57
CA SER A 8 15.67 16.99 -12.98
C SER A 8 15.99 16.73 -11.50
N THR A 9 15.21 15.89 -10.81
CA THR A 9 15.40 15.59 -9.39
C THR A 9 16.73 14.88 -9.13
N THR A 10 17.52 15.42 -8.21
CA THR A 10 18.72 14.78 -7.65
C THR A 10 18.56 14.53 -6.16
N LEU A 11 19.13 13.43 -5.69
CA LEU A 11 19.15 13.04 -4.28
C LEU A 11 20.57 13.13 -3.69
N PRO A 12 20.70 13.40 -2.38
CA PRO A 12 22.02 13.63 -1.79
C PRO A 12 22.86 12.34 -1.65
N SER A 13 22.23 11.18 -1.52
CA SER A 13 22.91 9.88 -1.38
C SER A 13 22.55 8.90 -2.50
N LYS A 14 23.52 8.03 -2.86
CA LYS A 14 23.32 6.96 -3.84
C LYS A 14 22.23 6.00 -3.39
N ARG A 15 22.24 5.66 -2.10
CA ARG A 15 21.28 4.71 -1.51
C ARG A 15 19.84 5.21 -1.61
N GLN A 16 19.59 6.50 -1.38
CA GLN A 16 18.27 7.08 -1.58
C GLN A 16 17.86 7.04 -3.05
N ALA A 17 18.77 7.41 -3.96
CA ALA A 17 18.51 7.34 -5.39
C ALA A 17 18.17 5.93 -5.86
N LEU A 18 18.85 4.90 -5.36
CA LEU A 18 18.52 3.50 -5.65
C LEU A 18 17.17 3.09 -5.05
N LYS A 19 16.83 3.52 -3.82
CA LYS A 19 15.56 3.21 -3.19
C LYS A 19 14.39 3.83 -3.96
N VAL A 20 14.52 5.09 -4.35
CA VAL A 20 13.52 5.81 -5.15
C VAL A 20 13.46 5.25 -6.57
N GLY A 21 14.60 5.00 -7.19
CA GLY A 21 14.70 4.35 -8.50
C GLY A 21 13.99 3.00 -8.53
N LYS A 22 14.18 2.16 -7.51
CA LYS A 22 13.50 0.86 -7.37
C LYS A 22 11.97 1.01 -7.28
N MET A 23 11.47 2.07 -6.63
CA MET A 23 10.03 2.36 -6.58
C MET A 23 9.46 2.77 -7.94
N ILE A 24 10.27 3.44 -8.77
CA ILE A 24 9.88 3.88 -10.11
C ILE A 24 10.09 2.76 -11.15
N GLY A 25 10.86 1.72 -10.83
CA GLY A 25 11.16 0.58 -11.69
C GLY A 25 12.53 0.63 -12.37
N CYS A 26 13.39 1.58 -11.99
CA CYS A 26 14.80 1.61 -12.37
C CYS A 26 15.66 0.74 -11.43
N THR A 27 16.76 0.20 -11.94
CA THR A 27 17.67 -0.67 -11.19
C THR A 27 18.98 -0.02 -10.75
N GLY A 28 19.29 1.19 -11.22
CA GLY A 28 20.54 1.88 -10.91
C GLY A 28 20.39 3.36 -10.61
N ALA A 29 21.52 4.01 -10.36
CA ALA A 29 21.63 5.44 -10.08
C ALA A 29 22.93 5.98 -10.69
N HIS A 30 22.89 7.19 -11.25
CA HIS A 30 24.06 7.89 -11.81
C HIS A 30 24.37 9.17 -11.04
N LYS A 31 25.63 9.60 -11.08
CA LYS A 31 26.07 10.86 -10.47
C LYS A 31 25.76 12.04 -11.39
N LYS A 32 25.10 13.07 -10.86
CA LYS A 32 24.74 14.32 -11.55
C LYS A 32 25.37 15.51 -10.83
N LYS A 33 25.47 16.66 -11.49
CA LYS A 33 25.89 17.92 -10.83
C LYS A 33 24.92 18.23 -9.69
N GLY A 34 25.38 18.09 -8.45
CA GLY A 34 24.57 18.32 -7.23
C GLY A 34 23.91 17.09 -6.60
N GLY A 35 24.23 15.86 -7.02
CA GLY A 35 23.78 14.64 -6.32
C GLY A 35 23.68 13.40 -7.20
N TRP A 36 22.69 12.57 -6.90
CA TRP A 36 22.43 11.28 -7.56
C TRP A 36 21.07 11.29 -8.28
N GLY A 37 21.06 10.85 -9.54
CA GLY A 37 19.86 10.66 -10.35
C GLY A 37 19.17 9.33 -10.08
N LEU A 38 17.88 9.25 -10.44
CA LEU A 38 16.97 8.15 -10.08
C LEU A 38 17.12 6.85 -10.90
N CYS A 39 18.00 6.84 -11.92
CA CYS A 39 18.17 5.71 -12.83
C CYS A 39 19.64 5.57 -13.28
N GLU A 40 20.00 4.52 -14.04
CA GLU A 40 21.37 4.35 -14.58
C GLU A 40 21.82 5.51 -15.49
N SER A 41 20.88 6.16 -16.16
CA SER A 41 21.15 7.35 -16.99
C SER A 41 19.88 8.19 -17.12
N GLU A 42 20.03 9.45 -17.52
CA GLU A 42 18.89 10.33 -17.80
C GLU A 42 18.04 9.81 -18.99
N ASP A 43 18.69 9.21 -19.98
CA ASP A 43 18.00 8.65 -21.16
C ASP A 43 17.18 7.41 -20.80
N LEU A 44 17.71 6.51 -19.97
CA LEU A 44 16.96 5.34 -19.50
C LEU A 44 15.75 5.75 -18.64
N LEU A 45 15.90 6.81 -17.84
CA LEU A 45 14.77 7.38 -17.09
C LEU A 45 13.70 7.96 -18.05
N ARG A 46 14.11 8.65 -19.12
CA ARG A 46 13.18 9.16 -20.14
C ARG A 46 12.45 8.03 -20.86
N VAL A 47 13.17 6.94 -21.20
CA VAL A 47 12.56 5.74 -21.78
C VAL A 47 11.55 5.14 -20.82
N LEU A 48 11.88 5.02 -19.53
CA LEU A 48 10.96 4.48 -18.53
C LEU A 48 9.69 5.33 -18.39
N ILE A 49 9.82 6.66 -18.34
CA ILE A 49 8.68 7.58 -18.17
C ILE A 49 7.80 7.60 -19.43
N LYS A 50 8.40 7.68 -20.62
CA LYS A 50 7.64 7.84 -21.88
C LYS A 50 7.16 6.53 -22.50
N LYS A 51 7.99 5.48 -22.45
CA LYS A 51 7.75 4.20 -23.13
C LYS A 51 7.44 3.05 -22.16
N GLY A 52 7.58 3.28 -20.85
CA GLY A 52 7.23 2.31 -19.82
C GLY A 52 8.32 1.28 -19.51
N SER A 53 8.01 0.40 -18.56
CA SER A 53 8.97 -0.55 -17.97
C SER A 53 9.47 -1.63 -18.93
N LYS A 54 8.67 -2.03 -19.92
CA LYS A 54 9.07 -2.99 -20.96
C LYS A 54 10.20 -2.41 -21.83
N ALA A 55 9.97 -1.22 -22.39
CA ALA A 55 10.95 -0.52 -23.21
C ALA A 55 12.21 -0.16 -22.40
N TYR A 56 12.08 0.14 -21.11
CA TYR A 56 13.23 0.32 -20.22
C TYR A 56 14.08 -0.94 -20.09
N ARG A 57 13.46 -2.11 -19.85
CA ARG A 57 14.19 -3.38 -19.74
C ARG A 57 14.91 -3.72 -21.05
N GLU A 58 14.23 -3.58 -22.18
CA GLU A 58 14.83 -3.81 -23.50
C GLU A 58 15.99 -2.83 -23.77
N ALA A 59 15.82 -1.54 -23.45
CA ALA A 59 16.87 -0.54 -23.63
C ALA A 59 18.06 -0.73 -22.66
N ARG A 60 17.80 -1.23 -21.46
CA ARG A 60 18.82 -1.54 -20.45
C ARG A 60 19.59 -2.80 -20.84
N ASP A 61 18.89 -3.87 -21.20
CA ASP A 61 19.48 -5.17 -21.51
C ASP A 61 20.19 -5.15 -22.88
N GLY A 62 19.75 -4.28 -23.81
CA GLY A 62 20.42 -4.00 -25.07
C GLY A 62 21.70 -3.15 -24.94
N LYS A 63 21.84 -2.37 -23.86
CA LYS A 63 23.09 -1.66 -23.53
C LYS A 63 24.02 -2.62 -22.78
N LYS A 64 24.97 -3.24 -23.50
CA LYS A 64 26.03 -4.12 -22.93
C LYS A 64 26.92 -3.45 -21.88
N GLU A 65 26.93 -2.12 -21.84
CA GLU A 65 27.52 -1.37 -20.73
C GLU A 65 26.56 -1.43 -19.55
N LYS A 66 26.67 -2.49 -18.73
CA LYS A 66 26.32 -2.38 -17.33
C LYS A 66 27.06 -1.15 -16.85
N SER A 67 26.38 -0.02 -16.64
CA SER A 67 26.98 1.18 -16.06
C SER A 67 27.47 0.74 -14.70
N ALA A 68 28.72 0.29 -14.66
CA ALA A 68 29.39 -0.16 -13.48
C ALA A 68 29.20 0.98 -12.48
N CYS A 69 28.79 0.61 -11.29
CA CYS A 69 28.87 1.52 -10.16
C CYS A 69 30.21 2.21 -10.24
N CYS A 70 30.21 3.50 -10.58
CA CYS A 70 31.42 4.27 -10.73
C CYS A 70 32.27 4.11 -9.45
N GLU A 71 33.42 3.47 -9.59
CA GLU A 71 34.32 3.14 -8.46
C GLU A 71 34.82 4.42 -7.75
N GLY A 72 34.79 5.57 -8.43
CA GLY A 72 35.14 6.89 -7.88
C GLY A 72 33.97 7.76 -7.41
N CYS A 73 32.74 7.23 -7.29
CA CYS A 73 31.59 8.03 -6.87
C CYS A 73 31.45 8.14 -5.35
N ALA A 74 32.37 8.87 -4.70
CA ALA A 74 32.22 9.27 -3.32
C ALA A 74 30.90 10.07 -3.12
N GLU A 75 30.11 9.67 -2.12
CA GLU A 75 28.82 10.27 -1.76
C GLU A 75 29.02 11.70 -1.23
N THR A 76 28.10 12.62 -1.54
CA THR A 76 28.26 14.05 -1.23
C THR A 76 27.90 14.40 0.22
N LYS A 77 27.28 13.47 0.97
CA LYS A 77 27.11 13.40 2.44
C LYS A 77 26.06 12.31 2.74
N VAL A 78 26.30 11.44 3.73
CA VAL A 78 25.25 10.54 4.26
C VAL A 78 24.19 11.36 5.00
N ASN A 79 22.90 11.07 4.81
CA ASN A 79 21.86 11.73 5.60
C ASN A 79 22.00 11.35 7.07
N ALA A 80 21.62 12.25 7.97
CA ALA A 80 21.60 11.96 9.41
C ALA A 80 20.75 10.71 9.74
N ALA A 81 19.67 10.49 8.99
CA ALA A 81 18.81 9.30 9.13
C ALA A 81 19.47 7.98 8.66
N ASP A 82 20.57 8.04 7.91
CA ASP A 82 21.30 6.85 7.43
C ASP A 82 22.47 6.47 8.36
N LYS A 83 22.86 7.34 9.30
CA LYS A 83 23.85 7.02 10.33
C LYS A 83 23.31 5.90 11.22
N LYS A 84 23.99 4.77 11.24
CA LYS A 84 23.73 3.68 12.20
C LYS A 84 24.28 4.13 13.56
N LEU A 85 23.41 4.27 14.55
CA LEU A 85 23.76 4.65 15.92
C LEU A 85 23.73 3.39 16.79
N ILE A 86 24.63 2.47 16.47
CA ILE A 86 24.83 1.23 17.23
C ILE A 86 26.30 1.24 17.66
N PHE A 87 26.52 1.19 18.96
CA PHE A 87 27.83 1.30 19.59
C PHE A 87 28.23 -0.02 20.23
N GLY A 88 29.53 -0.25 20.37
CA GLY A 88 30.06 -1.44 21.04
C GLY A 88 30.00 -1.30 22.56
N THR A 89 30.15 -0.08 23.07
CA THR A 89 30.16 0.22 24.50
C THR A 89 28.99 1.11 24.90
N ARG A 90 28.59 0.99 26.17
CA ARG A 90 27.52 1.80 26.75
C ARG A 90 27.88 3.29 26.78
N THR A 91 29.12 3.60 27.13
CA THR A 91 29.65 4.96 27.26
C THR A 91 29.63 5.71 25.93
N GLU A 92 29.94 5.02 24.82
CA GLU A 92 29.84 5.59 23.47
C GLU A 92 28.38 5.88 23.08
N ALA A 93 27.44 5.03 23.47
CA ALA A 93 26.03 5.28 23.23
C ALA A 93 25.50 6.45 24.06
N GLU A 94 25.96 6.61 25.30
CA GLU A 94 25.58 7.71 26.17
C GLU A 94 26.09 9.07 25.66
N SER A 95 27.31 9.14 25.15
CA SER A 95 27.84 10.37 24.54
C SER A 95 27.04 10.77 23.28
N ALA A 96 26.67 9.79 22.44
CA ALA A 96 25.81 10.03 21.30
C ALA A 96 24.37 10.41 21.69
N ALA A 97 23.89 9.96 22.86
CA ALA A 97 22.59 10.37 23.38
C ALA A 97 22.57 11.86 23.74
N LEU A 98 23.66 12.37 24.34
CA LEU A 98 23.80 13.80 24.67
C LEU A 98 23.71 14.69 23.43
N GLU A 99 24.34 14.31 22.32
CA GLU A 99 24.25 15.04 21.05
C GLU A 99 22.81 15.09 20.48
N MET A 100 22.01 14.07 20.78
CA MET A 100 20.63 13.96 20.34
C MET A 100 19.62 14.60 21.32
N GLY A 101 20.07 15.05 22.50
CA GLY A 101 19.21 15.61 23.53
C GLY A 101 18.47 14.55 24.36
N CYS A 102 19.10 13.39 24.57
CA CYS A 102 18.59 12.32 25.41
C CYS A 102 19.64 11.88 26.46
N SER A 103 19.17 11.31 27.56
CA SER A 103 20.01 10.70 28.59
C SER A 103 20.07 9.18 28.43
N GLY A 104 21.21 8.60 28.81
CA GLY A 104 21.41 7.16 28.93
C GLY A 104 21.55 6.39 27.61
N ALA A 105 21.68 5.08 27.75
CA ALA A 105 21.77 4.12 26.65
C ALA A 105 21.09 2.81 27.05
N HIS A 106 20.56 2.11 26.05
CA HIS A 106 19.94 0.80 26.22
C HIS A 106 20.62 -0.27 25.37
N GLN A 107 20.55 -1.50 25.84
CA GLN A 107 21.14 -2.64 25.16
C GLN A 107 20.18 -3.16 24.08
N HIS A 108 20.64 -3.18 22.83
CA HIS A 108 19.91 -3.69 21.67
C HIS A 108 20.55 -4.98 21.17
N GLY A 109 20.48 -6.02 22.00
CA GLY A 109 21.14 -7.31 21.81
C GLY A 109 22.52 -7.39 22.47
N ILE A 110 23.12 -8.58 22.46
CA ILE A 110 24.39 -8.84 23.14
C ILE A 110 25.49 -7.97 22.52
N GLY A 111 26.17 -7.18 23.36
CA GLY A 111 27.28 -6.30 22.96
C GLY A 111 26.93 -5.11 22.06
N LYS A 112 25.64 -4.77 21.91
CA LYS A 112 25.20 -3.64 21.08
C LYS A 112 24.45 -2.63 21.93
N TRP A 113 24.90 -1.39 21.90
CA TRP A 113 24.31 -0.29 22.66
C TRP A 113 23.70 0.73 21.71
N MET A 114 22.54 1.23 22.10
CA MET A 114 21.85 2.30 21.39
C MET A 114 21.68 3.49 22.33
N PRO A 115 21.78 4.72 21.80
CA PRO A 115 21.60 5.93 22.58
C PRO A 115 20.15 6.08 23.06
N CYS A 116 19.95 6.83 24.15
CA CYS A 116 18.71 6.97 24.93
C CYS A 116 18.42 5.77 25.85
N GLU A 117 17.79 6.02 27.00
CA GLU A 117 17.40 5.00 27.98
C GLU A 117 16.43 3.95 27.44
N THR A 118 15.58 4.30 26.46
CA THR A 118 14.62 3.37 25.85
C THR A 118 14.60 3.45 24.33
N MET A 119 14.24 2.34 23.69
CA MET A 119 14.05 2.29 22.24
C MET A 119 12.93 3.23 21.76
N GLU A 120 11.92 3.47 22.61
CA GLU A 120 10.83 4.40 22.32
C GLU A 120 11.32 5.85 22.27
N GLN A 121 12.13 6.27 23.25
CA GLN A 121 12.74 7.62 23.27
C GLN A 121 13.64 7.83 22.05
N PHE A 122 14.50 6.86 21.74
CA PHE A 122 15.35 6.89 20.56
C PHE A 122 14.55 7.03 19.27
N SER A 123 13.48 6.25 19.15
CA SER A 123 12.59 6.28 17.99
C SER A 123 11.85 7.61 17.88
N ALA A 124 11.36 8.16 18.99
CA ALA A 124 10.63 9.42 19.02
C ALA A 124 11.49 10.60 18.51
N ILE A 125 12.76 10.66 18.93
CA ILE A 125 13.72 11.69 18.51
C ILE A 125 14.11 11.52 17.05
N ARG A 126 14.38 10.27 16.61
CA ARG A 126 14.81 10.01 15.23
C ARG A 126 13.67 10.13 14.21
N SER A 127 12.45 9.75 14.57
CA SER A 127 11.28 9.77 13.70
C SER A 127 10.59 11.13 13.63
N SER A 128 10.92 12.08 14.51
CA SER A 128 10.37 13.45 14.47
C SER A 128 11.37 14.42 13.84
N PRO A 129 11.27 14.73 12.54
CA PRO A 129 12.14 15.71 11.89
C PRO A 129 11.93 17.15 12.39
N ASN A 130 10.83 17.43 13.10
CA ASN A 130 10.61 18.71 13.77
C ASN A 130 11.06 18.61 15.22
N LYS A 131 12.20 19.23 15.54
CA LYS A 131 12.75 19.46 16.90
C LYS A 131 11.79 20.22 17.85
N ARG A 132 10.58 20.54 17.40
CA ARG A 132 9.52 21.23 18.13
C ARG A 132 8.17 20.60 17.81
N ARG A 133 7.96 19.34 18.21
CA ARG A 133 6.60 18.84 18.39
C ARG A 133 6.31 18.92 19.88
N ILE A 134 5.64 19.99 20.27
CA ILE A 134 4.89 20.04 21.52
C ILE A 134 4.05 18.75 21.51
N VAL A 135 4.35 17.84 22.43
CA VAL A 135 3.44 16.75 22.73
C VAL A 135 2.23 17.44 23.34
N ILE A 136 1.28 17.82 22.50
CA ILE A 136 -0.07 18.08 22.95
C ILE A 136 -0.55 16.69 23.33
N GLU A 137 -0.41 16.35 24.62
CA GLU A 137 -1.09 15.21 25.21
C GLU A 137 -2.58 15.43 24.96
N THR A 138 -3.12 14.88 23.88
CA THR A 138 -4.56 14.81 23.72
C THR A 138 -5.03 13.74 24.71
N PRO A 139 -5.79 14.09 25.77
CA PRO A 139 -6.09 13.16 26.87
C PRO A 139 -7.03 11.99 26.47
N THR A 140 -7.37 11.85 25.19
CA THR A 140 -8.53 11.07 24.74
C THR A 140 -8.20 9.84 23.90
N MET A 141 -6.94 9.53 23.64
CA MET A 141 -6.56 8.28 22.94
C MET A 141 -6.10 7.20 23.91
N LYS A 142 -6.93 6.88 24.93
CA LYS A 142 -6.84 5.56 25.58
C LYS A 142 -7.14 4.52 24.51
N ARG A 143 -6.09 3.87 23.98
CA ARG A 143 -6.22 2.63 23.20
C ARG A 143 -6.92 1.60 24.08
N GLN A 144 -8.24 1.51 24.00
CA GLN A 144 -8.93 0.30 24.41
C GLN A 144 -8.40 -0.83 23.52
N ARG A 145 -7.54 -1.67 24.09
CA ARG A 145 -7.26 -3.00 23.55
C ARG A 145 -8.59 -3.73 23.54
N ARG A 146 -9.30 -3.76 22.41
CA ARG A 146 -10.38 -4.72 22.24
C ARG A 146 -9.74 -6.09 22.20
N ILE A 147 -9.88 -6.82 23.30
CA ILE A 147 -9.65 -8.26 23.31
C ILE A 147 -10.75 -8.85 22.43
N ILE A 148 -10.37 -9.30 21.24
CA ILE A 148 -11.28 -10.04 20.37
C ILE A 148 -11.28 -11.46 20.90
N GLU A 149 -12.36 -11.89 21.55
CA GLU A 149 -12.55 -13.30 21.88
C GLU A 149 -12.74 -14.07 20.57
N LEU A 150 -11.68 -14.75 20.13
CA LEU A 150 -11.77 -15.71 19.03
C LEU A 150 -12.61 -16.90 19.52
N PRO A 151 -13.61 -17.35 18.75
CA PRO A 151 -14.35 -18.55 19.11
C PRO A 151 -13.39 -19.74 19.24
N LYS A 152 -13.54 -20.54 20.30
CA LYS A 152 -12.72 -21.73 20.54
C LYS A 152 -12.91 -22.70 19.36
N ALA A 153 -11.90 -22.78 18.49
CA ALA A 153 -11.89 -23.70 17.38
C ALA A 153 -11.94 -25.15 17.90
N THR A 154 -13.05 -25.85 17.68
CA THR A 154 -13.16 -27.28 17.95
C THR A 154 -12.45 -28.06 16.85
N GLN A 155 -11.75 -29.13 17.22
CA GLN A 155 -10.86 -29.96 16.39
C GLN A 155 -11.47 -30.54 15.10
N ARG A 156 -12.79 -30.42 14.88
CA ARG A 156 -13.49 -30.82 13.65
C ARG A 156 -13.21 -29.92 12.43
N ASP A 157 -12.56 -28.78 12.63
CA ASP A 157 -12.25 -27.82 11.55
C ASP A 157 -10.97 -28.14 10.75
N TRP A 158 -10.23 -29.19 11.11
CA TRP A 158 -8.96 -29.61 10.49
C TRP A 158 -9.10 -30.57 9.30
N GLN A 159 -10.16 -30.43 8.49
CA GLN A 159 -10.18 -31.12 7.20
C GLN A 159 -8.96 -30.70 6.35
N PRO A 160 -8.25 -31.63 5.69
CA PRO A 160 -7.05 -31.31 4.91
C PRO A 160 -7.34 -30.22 3.89
N LEU A 161 -6.57 -29.13 3.93
CA LEU A 161 -6.70 -27.97 3.05
C LEU A 161 -6.65 -28.32 1.56
N ILE A 162 -6.13 -29.50 1.19
CA ILE A 162 -6.13 -30.05 -0.17
C ILE A 162 -7.55 -30.28 -0.71
N ASN A 163 -8.52 -30.64 0.13
CA ASN A 163 -9.90 -30.93 -0.30
C ASN A 163 -10.81 -29.69 -0.28
N ARG A 164 -10.37 -28.59 0.34
CA ARG A 164 -11.01 -27.28 0.17
C ARG A 164 -10.35 -26.60 -1.02
N GLY A 165 -11.04 -26.60 -2.17
CA GLY A 165 -10.64 -25.76 -3.31
C GLY A 165 -10.28 -24.34 -2.84
N VAL A 166 -9.28 -23.73 -3.48
CA VAL A 166 -8.68 -22.45 -3.07
C VAL A 166 -9.75 -21.47 -2.58
N ARG A 167 -9.75 -21.15 -1.27
CA ARG A 167 -10.63 -20.12 -0.70
C ARG A 167 -10.19 -18.76 -1.25
N GLY A 168 -10.72 -18.41 -2.43
CA GLY A 168 -10.63 -17.05 -2.95
C GLY A 168 -11.25 -16.08 -1.96
N ILE A 169 -10.80 -14.83 -1.96
CA ILE A 169 -11.33 -13.74 -1.11
C ILE A 169 -12.86 -13.56 -1.27
N GLU A 170 -13.40 -14.11 -2.35
CA GLU A 170 -14.80 -14.13 -2.77
C GLU A 170 -15.68 -15.16 -2.03
N THR A 171 -15.10 -16.27 -1.52
CA THR A 171 -15.86 -17.38 -0.92
C THR A 171 -15.89 -17.37 0.61
N LEU A 172 -15.34 -16.32 1.25
CA LEU A 172 -15.43 -16.13 2.69
C LEU A 172 -16.85 -15.63 3.08
N PRO A 173 -17.58 -16.35 3.94
CA PRO A 173 -18.79 -15.80 4.55
C PRO A 173 -18.38 -14.61 5.42
N GLY A 174 -18.72 -13.40 4.95
CA GLY A 174 -18.35 -12.13 5.59
C GLY A 174 -17.49 -11.18 4.74
N GLY A 175 -16.94 -11.64 3.59
CA GLY A 175 -16.20 -10.78 2.66
C GLY A 175 -14.83 -10.30 3.19
N GLY A 176 -13.75 -10.66 2.49
CA GLY A 176 -12.38 -10.37 2.95
C GLY A 176 -11.99 -8.89 2.93
N LEU A 177 -11.44 -8.44 4.08
CA LEU A 177 -10.50 -7.35 4.43
C LEU A 177 -10.58 -5.94 3.80
N VAL A 178 -11.37 -5.71 2.76
CA VAL A 178 -11.72 -4.37 2.31
C VAL A 178 -13.21 -4.44 1.98
N ALA A 179 -14.02 -3.51 2.48
CA ALA A 179 -15.39 -3.31 2.00
C ALA A 179 -15.39 -2.75 0.56
N GLY A 180 -14.48 -3.27 -0.28
CA GLY A 180 -14.44 -3.11 -1.71
C GLY A 180 -15.59 -3.91 -2.31
N LYS A 181 -16.29 -3.26 -3.22
CA LYS A 181 -17.37 -3.84 -4.01
C LYS A 181 -16.93 -5.22 -4.51
N ARG A 182 -17.80 -6.22 -4.33
CA ARG A 182 -17.52 -7.58 -4.77
C ARG A 182 -17.16 -7.56 -6.25
N TYR A 183 -15.99 -8.07 -6.57
CA TYR A 183 -15.55 -8.24 -7.94
C TYR A 183 -16.11 -9.57 -8.44
N TYR A 184 -16.68 -9.54 -9.65
CA TYR A 184 -17.10 -10.74 -10.36
C TYR A 184 -16.28 -10.81 -11.65
N THR A 185 -15.72 -11.98 -11.95
CA THR A 185 -15.12 -12.26 -13.26
C THR A 185 -16.15 -12.16 -14.37
N ASP A 186 -15.70 -11.97 -15.61
CA ASP A 186 -16.62 -11.77 -16.75
C ASP A 186 -17.44 -13.05 -17.02
N GLU A 187 -16.83 -14.22 -16.95
CA GLU A 187 -17.52 -15.53 -17.02
C GLU A 187 -18.65 -15.66 -15.98
N ARG A 188 -18.44 -15.18 -14.75
CA ARG A 188 -19.46 -15.22 -13.70
C ARG A 188 -20.60 -14.23 -13.96
N ARG A 189 -20.31 -13.10 -14.59
CA ARG A 189 -21.33 -12.12 -14.95
C ARG A 189 -22.21 -12.64 -16.08
N GLU A 190 -21.63 -13.40 -17.01
CA GLU A 190 -22.36 -14.11 -18.07
C GLU A 190 -23.29 -15.18 -17.48
N ASP A 191 -22.79 -16.08 -16.62
CA ASP A 191 -23.64 -17.07 -15.90
C ASP A 191 -24.79 -16.38 -15.14
N TYR A 192 -24.49 -15.26 -14.48
CA TYR A 192 -25.51 -14.51 -13.77
C TYR A 192 -26.51 -13.81 -14.69
N ALA A 193 -26.09 -13.39 -15.89
CA ALA A 193 -26.99 -12.83 -16.89
C ALA A 193 -27.95 -13.90 -17.39
N GLU A 194 -27.44 -15.10 -17.73
CA GLU A 194 -28.24 -16.25 -18.16
C GLU A 194 -29.27 -16.65 -17.09
N ARG A 195 -28.86 -16.65 -15.83
CA ARG A 195 -29.72 -16.97 -14.67
C ARG A 195 -30.66 -15.84 -14.26
N GLY A 196 -30.59 -14.67 -14.92
CA GLY A 196 -31.38 -13.48 -14.60
C GLY A 196 -31.06 -12.87 -13.23
N LEU A 197 -29.85 -13.11 -12.73
CA LEU A 197 -29.27 -12.49 -11.52
C LEU A 197 -28.56 -11.17 -11.87
N ALA A 198 -27.99 -11.07 -13.07
CA ALA A 198 -27.43 -9.86 -13.67
C ALA A 198 -28.27 -9.40 -14.87
N MET A 199 -27.94 -8.23 -15.41
CA MET A 199 -28.49 -7.76 -16.69
C MET A 199 -27.85 -8.55 -17.86
N PRO A 200 -28.44 -8.52 -19.08
CA PRO A 200 -27.91 -9.25 -20.24
C PRO A 200 -26.49 -8.86 -20.66
N ASP A 201 -26.07 -7.64 -20.32
CA ASP A 201 -24.71 -7.13 -20.53
C ASP A 201 -23.73 -7.55 -19.42
N GLY A 202 -24.15 -8.42 -18.50
CA GLY A 202 -23.39 -8.81 -17.31
C GLY A 202 -23.33 -7.74 -16.23
N SER A 203 -23.97 -6.59 -16.43
CA SER A 203 -23.96 -5.48 -15.46
C SER A 203 -24.90 -5.74 -14.28
N TYR A 204 -24.62 -5.08 -13.15
CA TYR A 204 -25.43 -5.17 -11.93
C TYR A 204 -25.78 -6.62 -11.49
N PRO A 205 -24.77 -7.47 -11.21
CA PRO A 205 -25.02 -8.80 -10.64
C PRO A 205 -25.57 -8.68 -9.21
N ILE A 206 -26.79 -9.18 -8.97
CA ILE A 206 -27.48 -9.12 -7.67
C ILE A 206 -27.89 -10.54 -7.24
N ARG A 207 -26.99 -11.21 -6.51
CA ARG A 207 -27.24 -12.55 -5.97
C ARG A 207 -27.92 -12.47 -4.61
N ASP A 208 -27.43 -11.60 -3.72
CA ASP A 208 -27.90 -11.47 -2.35
C ASP A 208 -28.16 -10.01 -1.92
N VAL A 209 -28.49 -9.81 -0.65
CA VAL A 209 -28.83 -8.49 -0.07
C VAL A 209 -27.66 -7.51 -0.10
N GLY A 210 -26.42 -8.00 0.02
CA GLY A 210 -25.22 -7.15 -0.06
C GLY A 210 -25.07 -6.56 -1.46
N ASP A 211 -25.28 -7.40 -2.48
CA ASP A 211 -25.24 -6.98 -3.88
C ASP A 211 -26.36 -5.99 -4.20
N LEU A 212 -27.55 -6.19 -3.60
CA LEU A 212 -28.68 -5.27 -3.74
C LEU A 212 -28.32 -3.86 -3.25
N LYS A 213 -27.68 -3.73 -2.07
CA LYS A 213 -27.23 -2.44 -1.54
C LYS A 213 -26.18 -1.80 -2.43
N ASN A 214 -25.22 -2.58 -2.91
CA ASN A 214 -24.18 -2.11 -3.84
C ASN A 214 -24.78 -1.61 -5.16
N ALA A 215 -25.77 -2.34 -5.70
CA ALA A 215 -26.46 -1.97 -6.93
C ALA A 215 -27.24 -0.64 -6.79
N ILE A 216 -27.93 -0.44 -5.66
CA ILE A 216 -28.65 0.82 -5.37
C ILE A 216 -27.67 1.99 -5.32
N GLN A 217 -26.53 1.84 -4.64
CA GLN A 217 -25.49 2.88 -4.58
C GLN A 217 -24.87 3.16 -5.96
N ALA A 218 -24.68 2.12 -6.78
CA ALA A 218 -24.08 2.25 -8.11
C ALA A 218 -25.04 2.85 -9.16
N PHE A 219 -26.36 2.83 -8.91
CA PHE A 219 -27.40 3.28 -9.86
C PHE A 219 -27.14 4.64 -10.49
N GLY A 220 -26.60 5.61 -9.73
CA GLY A 220 -26.28 6.94 -10.27
C GLY A 220 -25.29 6.93 -11.45
N ARG A 221 -24.49 5.87 -11.57
CA ARG A 221 -23.50 5.66 -12.63
C ARG A 221 -24.00 4.77 -13.78
N ALA A 222 -25.26 4.33 -13.75
CA ALA A 222 -25.83 3.48 -14.79
C ALA A 222 -25.93 4.21 -16.13
N LYS A 223 -25.58 3.51 -17.22
CA LYS A 223 -25.86 3.96 -18.59
C LYS A 223 -27.38 3.97 -18.86
N ASN A 224 -28.05 2.85 -18.62
CA ASN A 224 -29.49 2.68 -18.83
C ASN A 224 -30.28 2.71 -17.51
N LYS A 225 -30.46 3.90 -16.94
CA LYS A 225 -31.18 4.12 -15.67
C LYS A 225 -32.54 3.41 -15.58
N PRO A 226 -33.48 3.50 -16.56
CA PRO A 226 -34.78 2.85 -16.40
C PRO A 226 -34.68 1.31 -16.37
N ALA A 227 -33.81 0.71 -17.19
CA ALA A 227 -33.62 -0.74 -17.22
C ALA A 227 -32.98 -1.25 -15.92
N VAL A 228 -31.94 -0.57 -15.43
CA VAL A 228 -31.29 -0.91 -14.16
C VAL A 228 -32.24 -0.75 -12.97
N LYS A 229 -33.08 0.31 -12.95
CA LYS A 229 -34.10 0.51 -11.90
C LYS A 229 -35.08 -0.67 -11.85
N ARG A 230 -35.55 -1.15 -13.01
CA ARG A 230 -36.44 -2.33 -13.09
C ARG A 230 -35.74 -3.59 -12.60
N HIS A 231 -34.48 -3.81 -12.98
CA HIS A 231 -33.70 -4.97 -12.54
C HIS A 231 -33.51 -4.99 -11.02
N ILE A 232 -33.06 -3.89 -10.43
CA ILE A 232 -32.86 -3.75 -8.98
C ILE A 232 -34.17 -4.03 -8.23
N LYS A 233 -35.32 -3.49 -8.70
CA LYS A 233 -36.64 -3.78 -8.12
C LYS A 233 -37.03 -5.25 -8.25
N LYS A 234 -36.85 -5.86 -9.42
CA LYS A 234 -37.16 -7.28 -9.66
C LYS A 234 -36.37 -8.18 -8.71
N ARG A 235 -35.08 -7.90 -8.53
CA ARG A 235 -34.20 -8.63 -7.61
C ARG A 235 -34.58 -8.38 -6.15
N ALA A 236 -34.90 -7.14 -5.75
CA ALA A 236 -35.38 -6.83 -4.41
C ALA A 236 -36.67 -7.57 -4.05
N ARG A 237 -37.63 -7.69 -4.98
CA ARG A 237 -38.84 -8.51 -4.79
C ARG A 237 -38.50 -9.98 -4.57
N LYS A 238 -37.63 -10.54 -5.40
CA LYS A 238 -37.22 -11.95 -5.30
C LYS A 238 -36.46 -12.26 -4.00
N LEU A 239 -35.78 -11.26 -3.43
CA LEU A 239 -35.10 -11.38 -2.13
C LEU A 239 -36.02 -11.02 -0.94
N GLY A 240 -37.25 -10.56 -1.17
CA GLY A 240 -38.14 -10.08 -0.11
C GLY A 240 -37.65 -8.80 0.58
N ARG A 241 -36.76 -8.04 -0.07
CA ARG A 241 -36.08 -6.85 0.49
C ARG A 241 -36.50 -5.54 -0.17
N LEU A 242 -37.81 -5.34 -0.34
CA LEU A 242 -38.37 -4.08 -0.83
C LEU A 242 -38.17 -2.92 0.16
N ASP A 243 -37.92 -3.22 1.44
CA ASP A 243 -37.53 -2.28 2.49
C ASP A 243 -36.30 -1.45 2.11
N LEU A 244 -35.34 -2.06 1.43
CA LEU A 244 -34.08 -1.41 1.06
C LEU A 244 -34.20 -0.50 -0.16
N ILE A 245 -35.30 -0.56 -0.91
CA ILE A 245 -35.49 0.28 -2.08
C ILE A 245 -35.84 1.71 -1.64
N PRO A 246 -35.14 2.73 -2.16
CA PRO A 246 -35.46 4.14 -1.91
C PRO A 246 -36.93 4.47 -2.16
N ALA A 247 -37.54 5.27 -1.29
CA ALA A 247 -38.98 5.57 -1.33
C ALA A 247 -39.43 6.19 -2.66
N ASN A 248 -38.59 7.05 -3.25
CA ASN A 248 -38.80 7.67 -4.56
C ASN A 248 -38.88 6.66 -5.72
N TRP A 249 -38.59 5.38 -5.49
CA TRP A 249 -38.73 4.32 -6.49
C TRP A 249 -39.94 3.44 -6.24
N ARG A 250 -40.55 3.44 -5.05
CA ARG A 250 -41.64 2.51 -4.72
C ARG A 250 -42.91 2.79 -5.52
N ASN A 251 -43.13 4.04 -5.92
CA ASN A 251 -44.37 4.51 -6.57
C ASN A 251 -44.23 4.75 -8.09
N SER A 252 -43.24 4.14 -8.75
CA SER A 252 -43.03 4.26 -10.22
C SER A 252 -42.75 2.91 -10.87
#